data_AF-A0A8J7LLQ3-F1
#
_entry.id   AF-A0A8J7LLQ3-F1
#
_cell.length_a   1.000
_cell.length_b   1.000
_cell.length_c   1.000
_cell.angle_alpha   90.00
_cell.angle_beta   90.00
_cell.angle_gamma   90.00
#
_symmetry.space_group_name_H-M   'P 1'
#
loop_
_entity.id
_entity.type
_entity.pdbx_description
1 polymer ?
#
loop_
_entity_poly.entity_id
_entity_poly.type
_entity_poly.pdbx_seq_one_letter_code
_entity_poly.pdbx_strand_id
1 'polypeptide(L)'
;MTSVDPRARRWWYWPVRIAALLVLIVGALLIWQWPSLSMQAELGARYTARVACSCRYVEGRSLQSCETDNEPGTEIVSMRDDPANKRMFASVPLLAEAAAEKRGDFGCVLLTPEELDAVD
;
A
#
# COMPACT_ATOMS: atom_id res chain seq x y z
N MET A 1 -21.82 35.25 40.37
CA MET A 1 -20.40 34.84 40.34
C MET A 1 -20.35 33.33 40.39
N THR A 2 -20.11 32.66 39.25
CA THR A 2 -19.94 31.20 39.20
C THR A 2 -18.48 30.86 39.46
N SER A 3 -18.18 30.23 40.59
CA SER A 3 -16.85 29.72 40.91
C SER A 3 -16.59 28.46 40.07
N VAL A 4 -15.77 28.55 39.03
CA VAL A 4 -15.38 27.38 38.24
C VAL A 4 -14.28 26.63 38.99
N ASP A 5 -14.62 25.45 39.53
CA ASP A 5 -13.74 24.62 40.36
C ASP A 5 -12.43 24.23 39.62
N PRO A 6 -11.24 24.61 40.12
CA PRO A 6 -9.96 24.30 39.47
C PRO A 6 -9.59 22.81 39.51
N ARG A 7 -10.20 21.99 40.39
CA ARG A 7 -9.90 20.55 40.48
C ARG A 7 -10.49 19.74 39.32
N ALA A 8 -11.67 20.13 38.82
CA ALA A 8 -12.29 19.50 37.65
C ALA A 8 -11.44 19.69 36.38
N ARG A 9 -10.69 20.79 36.30
CA ARG A 9 -9.77 21.11 35.21
C ARG A 9 -8.56 20.18 35.22
N ARG A 10 -7.96 19.96 36.41
CA ARG A 10 -6.77 19.12 36.61
C ARG A 10 -6.98 17.64 36.27
N TRP A 11 -8.19 17.10 36.49
CA TRP A 11 -8.53 15.72 36.10
C TRP A 11 -8.53 15.56 34.58
N TRP A 12 -9.13 16.49 33.81
CA TRP A 12 -9.21 16.41 32.34
C TRP A 12 -7.85 16.56 31.63
N TYR A 13 -6.89 17.26 32.23
CA TYR A 13 -5.54 17.39 31.64
C TYR A 13 -4.74 16.09 31.63
N TRP A 14 -5.03 15.13 32.52
CA TRP A 14 -4.28 13.87 32.59
C TRP A 14 -4.57 12.92 31.41
N PRO A 15 -5.83 12.62 31.04
CA PRO A 15 -6.11 11.82 29.84
C PRO A 15 -5.64 12.52 28.56
N VAL A 16 -5.74 13.85 28.47
CA VAL A 16 -5.23 14.61 27.33
C VAL A 16 -3.70 14.49 27.21
N ARG A 17 -2.96 14.59 28.32
CA ARG A 17 -1.50 14.42 28.32
C ARG A 17 -1.07 12.99 27.97
N ILE A 18 -1.80 11.99 28.46
CA ILE A 18 -1.55 10.58 28.10
C ILE A 18 -1.82 10.36 26.61
N ALA A 19 -2.95 10.85 26.09
CA ALA A 19 -3.26 10.76 24.66
C ALA A 19 -2.18 11.45 23.81
N ALA A 20 -1.73 12.65 24.20
CA ALA A 20 -0.66 13.35 23.50
C ALA A 20 0.66 12.55 23.51
N LEU A 21 1.03 11.95 24.65
CA LEU A 21 2.20 11.09 24.75
C LEU A 21 2.08 9.85 23.85
N LEU A 22 0.92 9.20 23.82
CA LEU A 22 0.68 8.04 22.96
C LEU A 22 0.80 8.39 21.48
N VAL A 23 0.23 9.53 21.05
CA VAL A 23 0.37 10.02 19.68
C VAL A 23 1.84 10.26 19.33
N LEU A 24 2.62 10.85 20.24
CA LEU A 24 4.05 11.07 20.03
C LEU A 24 4.82 9.75 19.91
N ILE A 25 4.51 8.76 20.74
CA ILE A 25 5.16 7.45 20.69
C ILE A 25 4.82 6.73 19.38
N VAL A 26 3.54 6.68 19.01
CA VAL A 26 3.08 6.06 17.76
C VAL A 26 3.70 6.77 16.56
N GLY A 27 3.72 8.11 16.57
CA GLY A 27 4.38 8.90 15.52
C GLY A 27 5.88 8.60 15.40
N ALA A 28 6.59 8.52 16.53
CA ALA A 28 8.02 8.17 16.53
C ALA A 28 8.28 6.76 16.00
N LEU A 29 7.47 5.78 16.39
CA LEU A 29 7.56 4.40 15.90
C LEU A 29 7.26 4.31 14.40
N LEU A 30 6.24 5.02 13.92
CA LEU A 30 5.91 5.06 12.49
C LEU A 30 7.03 5.69 11.67
N ILE A 31 7.59 6.82 12.11
CA ILE A 31 8.72 7.46 11.43
C ILE A 31 9.94 6.52 11.39
N TRP A 32 10.22 5.83 12.49
CA TRP A 32 11.34 4.90 12.56
C TRP A 32 11.16 3.68 11.66
N GLN A 33 9.96 3.10 11.61
CA GLN A 33 9.65 1.92 10.80
C GLN A 33 9.30 2.23 9.34
N TRP A 34 9.11 3.51 9.00
CA TRP A 34 8.68 3.94 7.67
C TRP A 34 9.49 3.33 6.52
N PRO A 35 10.84 3.34 6.54
CA PRO A 35 11.62 2.80 5.41
C PRO A 35 11.42 1.29 5.21
N SER A 36 11.21 0.56 6.30
CA SER A 36 10.95 -0.89 6.24
C SER A 36 9.56 -1.18 5.67
N LEU A 37 8.55 -0.40 6.10
CA LEU A 37 7.18 -0.52 5.61
C LEU A 37 7.07 -0.15 4.13
N SER A 38 7.74 0.93 3.70
CA SER A 38 7.72 1.36 2.29
C SER A 38 8.38 0.33 1.38
N MET A 39 9.52 -0.25 1.80
CA MET A 39 10.22 -1.28 1.03
C MET A 39 9.36 -2.54 0.88
N GLN A 40 8.70 -2.99 1.95
CA GLN A 40 7.79 -4.14 1.90
C GLN A 40 6.58 -3.87 1.01
N ALA A 41 6.01 -2.67 1.08
CA ALA A 41 4.90 -2.26 0.23
C ALA A 41 5.29 -2.23 -1.26
N GLU A 42 6.48 -1.69 -1.58
CA GLU A 42 7.01 -1.65 -2.95
C GLU A 42 7.28 -3.07 -3.49
N LEU A 43 7.84 -3.95 -2.67
CA LEU A 43 8.06 -5.35 -3.03
C LEU A 43 6.72 -6.08 -3.27
N GLY A 44 5.75 -5.90 -2.36
CA GLY A 44 4.41 -6.48 -2.49
C GLY A 44 3.71 -6.02 -3.78
N ALA A 45 3.68 -4.70 -4.02
CA ALA A 45 3.09 -4.14 -5.23
C ALA A 45 3.76 -4.68 -6.51
N ARG A 46 5.10 -4.64 -6.59
CA ARG A 46 5.83 -5.14 -7.77
C ARG A 46 5.63 -6.64 -8.00
N TYR A 47 5.70 -7.44 -6.94
CA TYR A 47 5.50 -8.88 -7.01
C TYR A 47 4.08 -9.19 -7.54
N THR A 48 3.06 -8.62 -6.88
CA THR A 48 1.66 -8.85 -7.24
C THR A 48 1.37 -8.38 -8.67
N ALA A 49 1.84 -7.20 -9.08
CA ALA A 49 1.66 -6.73 -10.46
C ALA A 49 2.20 -7.73 -11.49
N ARG A 50 3.40 -8.27 -11.26
CA ARG A 50 4.03 -9.22 -12.18
C ARG A 50 3.32 -10.57 -12.21
N VAL A 51 2.96 -11.12 -11.05
CA VAL A 51 2.26 -12.40 -10.95
C VAL A 51 0.88 -12.30 -11.58
N ALA A 52 0.10 -11.28 -11.20
CA ALA A 52 -1.23 -11.07 -11.76
C ALA A 52 -1.20 -10.79 -13.26
N CYS A 53 -0.22 -10.03 -13.76
CA CYS A 53 -0.02 -9.87 -15.21
C CYS A 53 0.22 -11.23 -15.90
N SER A 54 1.07 -12.07 -15.31
CA SER A 54 1.43 -13.37 -15.90
C SER A 54 0.21 -14.29 -15.93
N CYS A 55 -0.51 -14.41 -14.81
CA CYS A 55 -1.76 -15.16 -14.73
C CYS A 55 -2.82 -14.63 -15.74
N ARG A 56 -2.98 -13.31 -15.85
CA ARG A 56 -4.01 -12.70 -16.70
C ARG A 56 -3.70 -12.79 -18.20
N TYR A 57 -2.45 -12.53 -18.58
CA TYR A 57 -2.06 -12.28 -19.98
C TYR A 57 -1.14 -13.33 -20.59
N VAL A 58 -0.45 -14.12 -19.77
CA VAL A 58 0.35 -15.26 -20.24
C VAL A 58 -0.48 -16.54 -20.13
N GLU A 59 -1.11 -16.79 -18.98
CA GLU A 59 -1.98 -17.97 -18.79
C GLU A 59 -3.41 -17.76 -19.33
N GLY A 60 -3.86 -16.51 -19.45
CA GLY A 60 -5.18 -16.19 -19.99
C GLY A 60 -6.35 -16.37 -19.01
N ARG A 61 -6.07 -16.41 -17.71
CA ARG A 61 -7.08 -16.53 -16.64
C ARG A 61 -7.83 -15.22 -16.41
N SER A 62 -8.96 -15.28 -15.70
CA SER A 62 -9.68 -14.07 -15.25
C SER A 62 -8.94 -13.42 -14.08
N LEU A 63 -9.11 -12.10 -13.90
CA LEU A 63 -8.49 -11.36 -12.78
C LEU A 63 -8.85 -11.97 -11.42
N GLN A 64 -10.12 -12.33 -11.21
CA GLN A 64 -10.59 -12.96 -9.96
C GLN A 64 -9.87 -14.29 -9.66
N SER A 65 -9.48 -15.03 -10.70
CA SER A 65 -8.69 -16.25 -10.51
C SER A 65 -7.23 -15.93 -10.16
N CYS A 66 -6.71 -14.77 -10.56
CA CYS A 66 -5.34 -14.38 -10.23
C CYS A 66 -5.19 -13.87 -8.79
N GLU A 67 -6.25 -13.32 -8.19
CA GLU A 67 -6.26 -12.89 -6.79
C GLU A 67 -5.97 -14.04 -5.81
N THR A 68 -6.28 -15.29 -6.19
CA THR A 68 -6.00 -16.47 -5.36
C THR A 68 -4.54 -16.90 -5.38
N ASP A 69 -3.74 -16.36 -6.30
CA ASP A 69 -2.32 -16.70 -6.47
C ASP A 69 -1.40 -15.75 -5.67
N ASN A 70 -2.01 -14.87 -4.86
CA ASN A 70 -1.29 -13.94 -4.00
C ASN A 70 -0.58 -14.67 -2.85
N GLU A 71 0.65 -14.24 -2.59
CA GLU A 71 1.42 -14.72 -1.43
C GLU A 71 0.88 -14.11 -0.12
N PRO A 72 1.01 -14.82 1.01
CA PRO A 72 0.70 -14.26 2.32
C PRO A 72 1.42 -12.94 2.56
N GLY A 73 0.70 -11.94 3.07
CA GLY A 73 1.23 -10.59 3.28
C GLY A 73 0.98 -9.62 2.12
N THR A 74 0.36 -10.06 1.03
CA THR A 74 -0.06 -9.18 -0.10
C THR A 74 -1.57 -8.90 -0.12
N GLU A 75 -2.30 -9.24 0.94
CA GLU A 75 -3.77 -9.12 1.00
C GLU A 75 -4.25 -7.66 0.96
N ILE A 76 -3.38 -6.72 1.35
CA ILE A 76 -3.65 -5.28 1.29
C ILE A 76 -3.40 -4.67 -0.10
N VAL A 77 -2.78 -5.43 -1.01
CA VAL A 77 -2.46 -4.96 -2.36
C VAL A 77 -3.74 -4.99 -3.20
N SER A 78 -4.10 -3.84 -3.77
CA SER A 78 -5.20 -3.72 -4.72
C SER A 78 -4.68 -3.93 -6.13
N MET A 79 -5.46 -4.62 -6.98
CA MET A 79 -5.11 -4.84 -8.39
C MET A 79 -6.08 -4.12 -9.32
N ARG A 80 -5.56 -3.63 -10.45
CA ARG A 80 -6.35 -3.00 -11.51
C ARG A 80 -5.85 -3.44 -12.88
N ASP A 81 -6.74 -4.00 -13.68
CA ASP A 81 -6.44 -4.50 -15.02
C ASP A 81 -6.58 -3.39 -16.08
N ASP A 82 -5.63 -3.32 -17.02
CA ASP A 82 -5.71 -2.51 -18.25
C ASP A 82 -5.53 -3.40 -19.49
N PRO A 83 -6.64 -3.95 -20.02
CA PRO A 83 -6.61 -4.85 -21.17
C PRO A 83 -6.12 -4.22 -22.48
N ALA A 84 -6.20 -2.89 -22.62
CA ALA A 84 -5.83 -2.21 -23.86
C ALA A 84 -4.31 -2.26 -24.07
N ASN A 85 -3.55 -2.05 -23.00
CA ASN A 85 -2.08 -2.11 -23.02
C ASN A 85 -1.52 -3.45 -22.54
N LYS A 86 -2.39 -4.40 -22.14
CA LYS A 86 -2.01 -5.67 -21.49
C LYS A 86 -1.14 -5.43 -20.25
N ARG A 87 -1.63 -4.52 -19.41
CA ARG A 87 -0.93 -4.03 -18.23
C ARG A 87 -1.75 -4.32 -16.98
N MET A 88 -1.06 -4.63 -15.90
CA MET A 88 -1.62 -4.86 -14.58
C MET A 88 -1.00 -3.87 -13.61
N PHE A 89 -1.84 -3.13 -12.90
CA PHE A 89 -1.45 -2.23 -11.82
C PHE A 89 -1.67 -2.91 -10.47
N ALA A 90 -0.76 -2.69 -9.54
CA ALA A 90 -0.89 -3.12 -8.16
C ALA A 90 -0.43 -2.01 -7.22
N SER A 91 -1.22 -1.74 -6.18
CA SER A 91 -0.95 -0.65 -5.25
C SER A 91 -1.20 -1.06 -3.81
N VAL A 92 -0.30 -0.65 -2.91
CA VAL A 92 -0.52 -0.68 -1.47
C VAL A 92 -0.99 0.72 -1.04
N PRO A 93 -2.18 0.84 -0.41
CA PRO A 93 -2.74 2.13 -0.06
C PRO A 93 -1.74 3.03 0.69
N LEU A 94 -1.55 4.25 0.18
CA LEU A 94 -0.69 5.31 0.73
C LEU A 94 0.83 5.01 0.75
N LEU A 95 1.28 3.85 0.29
CA LEU A 95 2.67 3.41 0.46
C LEU A 95 3.41 3.17 -0.86
N ALA A 96 2.79 2.48 -1.82
CA ALA A 96 3.48 2.09 -3.04
C ALA A 96 2.52 1.79 -4.19
N GLU A 97 3.00 2.00 -5.41
CA GLU A 97 2.35 1.57 -6.65
C GLU A 97 3.38 0.97 -7.61
N ALA A 98 2.94 -0.02 -8.38
CA ALA A 98 3.73 -0.65 -9.42
C ALA A 98 2.83 -1.15 -10.54
N ALA A 99 3.41 -1.28 -11.74
CA ALA A 99 2.74 -1.89 -12.87
C ALA A 99 3.64 -2.90 -13.59
N ALA A 100 3.02 -3.91 -14.18
CA ALA A 100 3.67 -4.86 -15.07
C ALA A 100 2.91 -4.94 -16.40
N GLU A 101 3.64 -5.03 -17.50
CA GLU A 101 3.08 -5.08 -18.85
C GLU A 101 3.61 -6.28 -19.62
N LYS A 102 2.73 -6.94 -20.38
CA LYS A 102 3.13 -8.04 -21.26
C LYS A 102 3.81 -7.51 -22.54
N ARG A 103 5.13 -7.61 -22.59
CA ARG A 103 5.96 -7.17 -23.73
C ARG A 103 6.26 -8.33 -24.67
N GLY A 104 5.37 -8.57 -25.63
CA GLY A 104 5.58 -9.60 -26.68
C GLY A 104 5.92 -10.97 -26.10
N ASP A 105 7.08 -11.50 -26.48
CA ASP A 105 7.62 -12.79 -26.07
C ASP A 105 8.42 -12.75 -24.75
N PHE A 106 8.73 -11.56 -24.22
CA PHE A 106 9.44 -11.42 -22.94
C PHE A 106 8.55 -11.71 -21.71
N GLY A 107 7.26 -11.94 -21.93
CA GLY A 107 6.27 -12.11 -20.87
C GLY A 107 5.95 -10.79 -20.16
N CYS A 108 5.63 -10.86 -18.87
CA CYS A 108 5.30 -9.70 -18.06
C CYS A 108 6.53 -9.05 -17.45
N VAL A 109 6.76 -7.78 -17.78
CA VAL A 109 7.91 -6.99 -17.34
C VAL A 109 7.40 -5.83 -16.49
N LEU A 110 8.09 -5.55 -15.38
CA LEU A 110 7.78 -4.41 -14.53
C LEU A 110 8.11 -3.10 -15.25
N LEU A 111 7.25 -2.10 -15.10
CA LEU A 111 7.54 -0.76 -15.56
C LEU A 111 8.63 -0.12 -14.69
N THR A 112 9.48 0.68 -15.32
CA THR A 112 10.38 1.58 -14.57
C THR A 112 9.56 2.71 -13.93
N PRO A 113 10.12 3.43 -12.93
CA PRO A 113 9.46 4.61 -12.39
C PRO A 113 9.10 5.63 -13.47
N GLU A 114 9.98 5.87 -14.45
CA GLU A 114 9.69 6.82 -15.54
C GLU A 114 8.55 6.33 -16.45
N GLU A 115 8.46 5.03 -16.69
CA GLU A 115 7.37 4.44 -17.48
C GLU A 115 6.04 4.48 -16.71
N LEU A 116 6.07 4.27 -15.39
CA LEU A 116 4.88 4.33 -14.53
C LEU A 116 4.31 5.75 -14.49
N ASP A 117 5.16 6.76 -14.27
CA ASP A 117 4.76 8.18 -14.25
C ASP A 117 4.19 8.65 -15.60
N ALA A 118 4.56 8.01 -16.71
CA ALA A 118 4.07 8.34 -18.05
C ALA A 118 2.68 7.76 -18.33
N VAL A 119 2.17 6.86 -17.50
CA VAL A 119 0.94 6.09 -17.77
C VAL A 119 -0.11 6.17 -16.66
N ASP A 120 0.25 6.75 -15.52
CA ASP A 120 -0.65 7.10 -14.42
C ASP A 120 -1.37 8.44 -14.70
#